data_AF-A0A9E0LJI1-F1
#
_entry.id   AF-A0A9E0LJI1-F1
#
_cell.length_a   1.000
_cell.length_b   1.000
_cell.length_c   1.000
_cell.angle_alpha   90.00
_cell.angle_beta   90.00
_cell.angle_gamma   90.00
#
_symmetry.space_group_name_H-M   'P 1'
#
loop_
_entity.id
_entity.type
_entity.pdbx_description
1 polymer ?
#
loop_
_entity_poly.entity_id
_entity_poly.type
_entity_poly.pdbx_seq_one_letter_code
_entity_poly.pdbx_strand_id
1 'polypeptide(L)' 'MSNPGRVFSAEELLSRAWPTDSDATNEAVRTVILRIRKVVDIDSDNPLITTIKGFGYKLDSKPV' A
#
# COMPACT_ATOMS: atom_id res chain seq x y z
N MET A 1 -3.30 -2.63 -18.96
CA MET A 1 -3.14 -3.75 -18.01
C MET A 1 -1.91 -3.44 -17.17
N SER A 2 -2.07 -2.71 -16.07
CA SER A 2 -0.94 -2.16 -15.31
C SER A 2 -0.54 -3.11 -14.17
N ASN A 3 0.53 -3.87 -14.40
CA ASN A 3 1.36 -4.56 -13.40
C ASN A 3 0.64 -5.14 -12.16
N PRO A 4 -0.22 -6.16 -12.30
CA PRO A 4 -0.62 -6.97 -11.16
C PRO A 4 0.63 -7.62 -10.55
N GLY A 5 0.91 -7.32 -9.27
CA GLY A 5 2.03 -7.93 -8.53
C GLY A 5 3.27 -7.07 -8.30
N ARG A 6 3.28 -5.79 -8.70
CA ARG A 6 4.41 -4.90 -8.36
C ARG A 6 4.43 -4.60 -6.86
N VAL A 7 5.57 -4.81 -6.23
CA VAL A 7 5.82 -4.39 -4.84
C VAL A 7 6.26 -2.94 -4.84
N PHE A 8 5.61 -2.12 -4.04
CA PHE A 8 5.94 -0.73 -3.79
C PHE A 8 6.54 -0.60 -2.40
N SER A 9 7.78 -0.10 -2.32
CA SER A 9 8.41 0.22 -1.03
C SER A 9 7.72 1.42 -0.38
N ALA A 10 7.85 1.56 0.94
CA ALA A 10 7.29 2.71 1.66
C ALA A 10 7.82 4.03 1.10
N GLU A 11 9.10 4.10 0.76
CA GLU A 11 9.73 5.27 0.15
C GLU A 11 9.19 5.58 -1.25
N GLU A 12 8.92 4.56 -2.06
CA GLU A 12 8.34 4.77 -3.41
C GLU A 12 6.88 5.25 -3.31
N LEU A 13 6.11 4.71 -2.36
CA LEU A 13 4.76 5.20 -2.08
C LEU A 13 4.79 6.63 -1.54
N LEU A 14 5.74 6.94 -0.65
CA LEU A 14 5.92 8.28 -0.10
C LEU A 14 6.21 9.28 -1.23
N SER A 15 7.21 9.00 -2.05
CA SER A 15 7.63 9.87 -3.15
C SER A 15 6.56 10.07 -4.23
N ARG A 16 5.64 9.11 -4.42
CA ARG A 16 4.56 9.22 -5.42
C ARG A 16 3.28 9.84 -4.87
N ALA A 17 2.93 9.56 -3.62
CA ALA A 17 1.64 9.96 -3.05
C ALA A 17 1.72 11.29 -2.27
N TRP A 18 2.91 11.70 -1.83
CA TRP A 18 3.11 12.97 -1.14
C TRP A 18 3.88 13.97 -2.01
N PRO A 19 3.47 15.26 -2.00
CA PRO A 19 4.27 16.33 -2.60
C PRO A 19 5.58 16.51 -1.81
N THR A 20 6.63 16.95 -2.51
CA THR A 20 8.01 17.05 -2.01
C THR A 20 8.17 17.95 -0.78
N ASP A 21 7.18 18.81 -0.51
CA ASP A 21 7.13 19.74 0.64
C ASP A 21 6.42 19.16 1.87
N SER A 22 5.96 17.90 1.82
CA SER A 22 5.30 17.25 2.95
C SER A 22 6.31 16.66 3.94
N ASP A 23 6.11 16.90 5.24
CA ASP A 23 6.84 16.23 6.35
C ASP A 23 6.43 14.74 6.52
N ALA A 24 5.95 14.13 5.45
CA ALA A 24 5.47 12.76 5.48
C ALA A 24 6.67 11.80 5.56
N THR A 25 6.57 10.84 6.46
CA THR A 25 7.60 9.81 6.67
C THR A 25 7.10 8.44 6.22
N ASN A 26 7.99 7.46 6.17
CA ASN A 26 7.62 6.06 5.97
C ASN A 26 6.57 5.56 6.99
N GLU A 27 6.50 6.16 8.18
CA GLU A 27 5.47 5.85 9.18
C GLU A 27 4.10 6.42 8.83
N ALA A 28 4.06 7.59 8.19
CA ALA A 28 2.82 8.14 7.63
C ALA A 28 2.25 7.21 6.55
N VAL A 29 3.11 6.68 5.67
CA VAL A 29 2.72 5.67 4.67
C VAL A 29 2.10 4.45 5.35
N ARG A 30 2.74 3.90 6.40
CA ARG A 30 2.20 2.76 7.16
C ARG A 30 0.82 3.05 7.73
N THR A 31 0.64 4.22 8.31
CA THR A 31 -0.65 4.66 8.90
C THR A 31 -1.74 4.76 7.82
N VAL A 32 -1.41 5.33 6.66
CA VAL A 32 -2.35 5.43 5.53
C VAL A 32 -2.70 4.06 4.99
N ILE A 33 -1.73 3.16 4.80
CA ILE A 33 -1.98 1.78 4.37
C ILE A 33 -2.91 1.05 5.36
N LEU A 34 -2.69 1.21 6.67
CA LEU A 34 -3.58 0.67 7.70
C LEU A 34 -5.01 1.21 7.59
N ARG A 35 -5.17 2.52 7.34
CA ARG A 35 -6.49 3.13 7.14
C ARG A 35 -7.17 2.62 5.87
N ILE A 36 -6.45 2.50 4.76
CA ILE A 36 -6.99 1.99 3.50
C ILE A 36 -7.47 0.55 3.69
N ARG A 37 -6.68 -0.31 4.33
CA ARG A 37 -7.07 -1.71 4.63
C ARG A 37 -8.38 -1.79 5.40
N LYS A 38 -8.61 -0.91 6.37
CA LYS A 38 -9.88 -0.89 7.11
C LYS A 38 -11.10 -0.57 6.25
N VAL A 39 -10.92 0.02 5.07
CA VAL A 39 -12.01 0.37 4.15
C VAL A 39 -12.13 -0.66 3.02
N VAL A 40 -11.00 -1.11 2.46
CA VAL A 40 -10.98 -1.99 1.27
C VAL A 40 -10.97 -3.49 1.60
N ASP A 41 -10.43 -3.84 2.77
CA ASP A 41 -10.31 -5.22 3.27
C ASP A 41 -11.25 -5.50 4.45
N ILE A 42 -12.28 -4.67 4.61
CA ILE A 42 -13.35 -4.95 5.58
C ILE A 42 -14.12 -6.20 5.11
N ASP A 43 -14.16 -7.23 5.95
CA ASP A 43 -14.81 -8.52 5.68
C ASP A 43 -14.28 -9.29 4.44
N SER A 44 -13.09 -8.96 3.94
CA SER A 44 -12.41 -9.74 2.89
C SER A 44 -11.59 -10.87 3.49
N ASP A 45 -11.93 -12.12 3.13
CA ASP A 45 -11.08 -13.29 3.39
C ASP A 45 -9.75 -13.20 2.58
N ASN A 46 -9.77 -12.46 1.47
CA ASN A 46 -8.62 -12.22 0.60
C ASN A 46 -8.22 -10.74 0.62
N PRO A 47 -7.20 -10.33 1.41
CA PRO A 47 -6.81 -8.95 1.52
C PRO A 47 -6.18 -8.41 0.22
N LEU A 48 -6.70 -7.30 -0.29
CA LEU A 48 -6.21 -6.56 -1.45
C LEU A 48 -4.79 -6.02 -1.23
N ILE A 49 -4.45 -5.63 -0.01
CA ILE A 49 -3.10 -5.13 0.29
C ILE A 49 -2.30 -6.19 1.04
N THR A 50 -1.24 -6.69 0.42
CA THR A 50 -0.30 -7.64 1.04
C THR A 50 0.98 -6.92 1.46
N THR A 51 1.42 -7.15 2.70
CA THR A 51 2.71 -6.64 3.19
C THR A 51 3.79 -7.69 2.94
N ILE A 52 4.81 -7.34 2.16
CA ILE A 52 5.99 -8.18 1.93
C ILE A 52 7.12 -7.68 2.83
N LYS A 53 7.39 -8.42 3.90
CA LYS A 53 8.40 -8.06 4.91
C LYS A 53 9.77 -7.86 4.23
N GLY A 54 10.38 -6.70 4.45
CA GLY A 54 11.67 -6.33 3.86
C GLY A 54 11.61 -5.71 2.45
N PHE A 55 10.45 -5.71 1.78
CA PHE A 55 10.32 -5.13 0.43
C PHE A 55 9.30 -3.98 0.36
N GLY A 56 8.12 -4.15 0.96
CA GLY A 56 7.07 -3.13 0.90
C GLY A 56 5.65 -3.70 0.83
N TYR A 57 4.82 -3.09 0.01
CA TYR A 57 3.40 -3.38 -0.12
C TYR A 57 3.07 -3.79 -1.55
N LYS A 58 2.26 -4.83 -1.69
CA LYS A 58 1.74 -5.29 -2.97
C LYS A 58 0.23 -5.11 -2.97
N LEU A 59 -0.29 -4.59 -4.08
CA LEU A 59 -1.74 -4.56 -4.31
C LEU A 59 -2.09 -5.77 -5.16
N ASP A 60 -2.88 -6.67 -4.60
CA ASP A 60 -3.43 -7.84 -5.27
C ASP A 60 -4.76 -7.48 -5.94
N SER A 61 -5.06 -8.11 -7.06
CA SER A 61 -6.42 -8.02 -7.63
C SER A 61 -7.27 -9.06 -6.94
N LYS A 62 -8.46 -8.66 -6.46
CA LYS A 62 -9.46 -9.62 -5.97
C LYS A 62 -9.62 -10.72 -7.04
N PRO A 63 -9.43 -12.00 -6.69
CA PRO A 63 -9.84 -13.06 -7.61
C PRO A 63 -11.34 -12.89 -7.83
N VAL A 64 -11.72 -12.75 -9.09
CA VAL A 64 -13.12 -12.71 -9.54
C VAL A 64 -13.78 -14.07 -9.35
#